data_AF-A0A0F9M5P2-F1
#
_entry.id   AF-A0A0F9M5P2-F1
#
_cell.length_a   1.000
_cell.length_b   1.000
_cell.length_c   1.000
_cell.angle_alpha   90.00
_cell.angle_beta   90.00
_cell.angle_gamma   90.00
#
_symmetry.space_group_name_H-M   'P 1'
#
loop_
_entity.id
_entity.type
_entity.pdbx_description
1 polymer ?
#
loop_
_entity_poly.entity_id
_entity_poly.type
_entity_poly.pdbx_seq_one_letter_code
_entity_poly.pdbx_strand_id
1 'polypeptide(L)'
;MPNSRLSSDYYEYATVNTNPGASGYFTNEVNIRQKSLQQVFFSVRETGASSAFSVTITLQFKCPGDDDWQDYDTYSEVNRKLIEGGGAGVRWRMGVEQGDYTSGEVTFGFDW
;
A
#
# COMPACT_ATOMS: atom_id res chain seq x y z
N MET A 1 -10.96 11.60 -9.89
CA MET A 1 -10.45 10.66 -10.92
C MET A 1 -10.70 9.24 -10.43
N PRO A 2 -10.75 8.20 -11.27
CA PRO A 2 -10.88 6.83 -10.77
C PRO A 2 -9.61 6.42 -10.01
N ASN A 3 -9.76 5.46 -9.09
CA ASN A 3 -8.63 4.81 -8.43
C ASN A 3 -7.74 4.13 -9.49
N SER A 4 -6.42 4.13 -9.28
CA SER A 4 -5.44 3.63 -10.26
C SER A 4 -4.30 2.86 -9.60
N ARG A 5 -3.60 2.04 -10.39
CA ARG A 5 -2.39 1.31 -9.98
C ARG A 5 -1.26 1.63 -10.94
N LEU A 6 -0.04 1.63 -10.44
CA LEU A 6 1.16 1.81 -11.23
C LEU A 6 2.23 0.84 -10.77
N SER A 7 2.63 -0.05 -11.66
CA SER A 7 3.62 -1.10 -11.42
C SER A 7 4.82 -0.90 -12.32
N SER A 8 6.02 -1.05 -11.76
CA SER A 8 7.28 -0.98 -12.48
C SER A 8 8.32 -1.91 -11.86
N ASP A 9 9.50 -1.94 -12.45
CA ASP A 9 10.63 -2.71 -11.93
C ASP A 9 11.17 -2.16 -10.62
N TYR A 10 10.83 -0.92 -10.24
CA TYR A 10 11.34 -0.16 -9.09
C TYR A 10 10.28 0.23 -8.06
N TYR A 11 9.00 0.04 -8.39
CA TYR A 11 7.92 0.45 -7.49
C TYR A 11 6.61 -0.26 -7.79
N GLU A 12 5.72 -0.24 -6.81
CA GLU A 12 4.34 -0.70 -6.89
C GLU A 12 3.45 0.29 -6.12
N TYR A 13 2.62 1.06 -6.82
CA TYR A 13 1.77 2.09 -6.22
C TYR A 13 0.30 1.90 -6.55
N ALA A 14 -0.54 2.42 -5.67
CA ALA A 14 -1.96 2.64 -5.87
C ALA A 14 -2.32 4.09 -5.52
N THR A 15 -3.21 4.69 -6.31
CA THR A 15 -3.80 6.00 -6.02
C THR A 15 -5.28 5.82 -5.76
N VAL A 16 -5.74 6.34 -4.62
CA VAL A 16 -7.16 6.36 -4.24
C VAL A 16 -7.64 7.80 -4.23
N ASN A 17 -8.62 8.10 -5.09
CA ASN A 17 -9.27 9.41 -5.23
C ASN A 17 -10.81 9.27 -5.11
N THR A 18 -11.32 8.05 -4.98
CA THR A 18 -12.75 7.77 -4.80
C THR A 18 -12.93 6.59 -3.87
N ASN A 19 -14.10 6.50 -3.24
CA ASN A 19 -14.44 5.41 -2.33
C ASN A 19 -14.19 4.05 -3.03
N PRO A 20 -13.38 3.16 -2.43
CA PRO A 20 -12.96 1.92 -3.06
C PRO A 20 -14.03 0.82 -3.09
N GLY A 21 -15.18 1.01 -2.44
CA GLY A 21 -16.26 0.03 -2.36
C GLY A 21 -15.97 -1.12 -1.39
N ALA A 22 -16.76 -2.20 -1.49
CA ALA A 22 -16.78 -3.29 -0.51
C ALA A 22 -15.50 -4.15 -0.47
N SER A 23 -14.71 -4.17 -1.54
CA SER A 23 -13.48 -4.96 -1.62
C SER A 23 -12.23 -4.17 -1.25
N GLY A 24 -12.36 -2.89 -0.90
CA GLY A 24 -11.23 -1.99 -0.75
C GLY A 24 -10.45 -1.80 -2.06
N TYR A 25 -9.34 -1.06 -1.97
CA TYR A 25 -8.47 -0.82 -3.12
C TYR A 25 -7.00 -0.90 -2.70
N PHE A 26 -6.34 -1.95 -3.18
CA PHE A 26 -4.98 -2.31 -2.79
C PHE A 26 -4.02 -2.22 -3.99
N THR A 27 -2.72 -2.14 -3.71
CA THR A 27 -1.63 -2.42 -4.65
C THR A 27 -1.68 -3.87 -5.13
N ASN A 28 -0.86 -4.22 -6.15
CA ASN A 28 -0.53 -5.62 -6.36
C ASN A 28 0.31 -6.15 -5.18
N GLU A 29 0.38 -7.48 -5.07
CA GLU A 29 1.20 -8.12 -4.04
C GLU A 29 2.70 -8.01 -4.36
N VAL A 30 3.51 -7.72 -3.34
CA VAL A 30 4.96 -7.59 -3.43
C VAL A 30 5.62 -8.69 -2.61
N ASN A 31 6.57 -9.41 -3.22
CA ASN A 31 7.45 -10.35 -2.53
C ASN A 31 8.83 -9.70 -2.33
N ILE A 32 9.07 -9.20 -1.11
CA ILE A 32 10.30 -8.47 -0.75
C ILE A 32 11.55 -9.35 -0.92
N ARG A 33 11.46 -10.65 -0.63
CA ARG A 33 12.61 -11.56 -0.77
C ARG A 33 13.05 -11.73 -2.23
N GLN A 34 12.13 -11.64 -3.19
CA GLN A 34 12.52 -11.63 -4.61
C GLN A 34 13.21 -10.33 -5.04
N LYS A 35 13.12 -9.30 -4.20
CA LYS A 35 13.79 -8.01 -4.35
C LYS A 35 15.05 -7.90 -3.47
N SER A 36 15.59 -9.04 -2.98
CA SER A 36 16.60 -9.17 -1.91
C SER A 36 17.92 -8.38 -2.04
N LEU A 37 18.15 -7.67 -3.15
CA LEU A 37 19.30 -6.78 -3.33
C LEU A 37 18.98 -5.30 -3.04
N GLN A 38 17.71 -4.97 -2.84
CA GLN A 38 17.22 -3.60 -2.68
C GLN A 38 16.48 -3.46 -1.35
N GLN A 39 16.70 -2.33 -0.68
CA GLN A 39 15.94 -1.94 0.49
C GLN A 39 14.53 -1.58 0.03
N VAL A 40 13.52 -2.36 0.46
CA VAL A 40 12.12 -2.06 0.12
C VAL A 40 11.53 -1.14 1.17
N PHE A 41 11.00 -0.01 0.73
CA PHE A 41 10.28 0.94 1.54
C PHE A 41 8.80 0.83 1.22
N PHE A 42 7.95 1.00 2.23
CA PHE A 42 6.61 1.48 1.96
C PHE A 42 6.60 3.00 1.97
N SER A 43 5.69 3.60 1.21
CA SER A 43 5.53 5.04 1.15
C SER A 43 4.06 5.41 1.00
N VAL A 44 3.59 6.34 1.82
CA VAL A 44 2.32 7.07 1.65
C VAL A 44 2.69 8.49 1.24
N ARG A 45 2.19 8.93 0.10
CA ARG A 45 2.53 10.19 -0.57
C ARG A 45 1.24 10.93 -0.93
N GLU A 46 1.25 12.24 -0.76
CA GLU A 46 0.17 13.08 -1.29
C GLU A 46 0.33 13.27 -2.79
N THR A 47 -0.78 13.12 -3.51
CA THR A 47 -0.89 13.57 -4.90
C THR A 47 -2.03 14.59 -4.97
N GLY A 48 -1.68 15.87 -4.87
CA GLY A 48 -2.66 16.95 -4.94
C GLY A 48 -2.16 18.28 -4.37
N ALA A 49 -2.77 19.37 -4.82
CA ALA A 49 -2.46 20.73 -4.34
C ALA A 49 -3.03 21.01 -2.92
N SER A 50 -3.91 20.15 -2.40
CA SER A 50 -4.42 20.22 -1.03
C SER A 50 -3.80 19.10 -0.20
N SER A 51 -2.97 19.47 0.77
CA SER A 51 -2.27 18.58 1.69
C SER A 51 -3.17 17.98 2.78
N ALA A 52 -4.39 17.59 2.42
CA ALA A 52 -5.38 17.06 3.33
C ALA A 52 -6.15 15.93 2.63
N PHE A 53 -5.69 14.70 2.83
CA PHE A 53 -6.50 13.52 2.59
C PHE A 53 -7.06 13.02 3.92
N SER A 54 -8.27 12.45 3.88
CA SER A 54 -8.87 11.74 5.01
C SER A 54 -9.11 10.31 4.56
N VAL A 55 -8.01 9.56 4.56
CA VAL A 55 -7.94 8.17 4.10
C VAL A 55 -7.04 7.41 5.07
N THR A 56 -7.48 6.23 5.50
CA THR A 56 -6.65 5.29 6.25
C THR A 56 -6.06 4.27 5.27
N ILE A 57 -4.73 4.14 5.26
CA ILE A 57 -4.01 3.19 4.43
C ILE A 57 -3.52 2.06 5.33
N THR A 58 -3.91 0.83 5.03
CA THR A 58 -3.52 -0.37 5.77
C THR A 58 -2.41 -1.10 5.03
N LEU A 59 -1.32 -1.39 5.74
CA LEU A 59 -0.25 -2.27 5.29
C LEU A 59 -0.59 -3.69 5.77
N GLN A 60 -0.64 -4.63 4.83
CA GLN A 60 -0.98 -6.02 5.10
C GLN A 60 0.12 -6.96 4.65
N PHE A 61 0.21 -8.10 5.33
CA PHE A 61 1.08 -9.20 4.96
C PHE A 61 0.32 -10.52 4.96
N LYS A 62 0.85 -11.52 4.26
CA LYS A 62 0.42 -12.91 4.37
C LYS A 62 1.62 -13.84 4.29
N CYS A 63 1.64 -14.88 5.10
CA CYS A 63 2.69 -15.90 5.04
C CYS A 63 2.40 -16.91 3.92
N PRO A 64 3.42 -17.66 3.46
CA PRO A 64 3.20 -18.76 2.53
C PRO A 64 2.24 -19.80 3.13
N GLY A 65 1.16 -20.09 2.42
CA GLY A 65 0.14 -21.05 2.86
C GLY A 65 -1.04 -20.42 3.58
N ASP A 66 -0.99 -19.11 3.88
CA ASP A 66 -2.15 -18.38 4.40
C ASP A 66 -3.11 -18.03 3.25
N ASP A 67 -4.40 -18.21 3.50
CA ASP A 67 -5.47 -17.77 2.60
C ASP A 67 -5.84 -16.29 2.82
N ASP A 68 -5.66 -15.81 4.05
CA ASP A 68 -6.07 -14.47 4.49
C ASP A 68 -4.89 -13.51 4.64
N TRP A 69 -5.18 -12.22 4.44
CA TRP A 69 -4.27 -11.13 4.74
C TRP A 69 -4.40 -10.70 6.20
N GLN A 70 -3.27 -10.35 6.81
CA GLN A 70 -3.17 -9.86 8.18
C GLN A 70 -2.76 -8.40 8.17
N ASP A 71 -3.42 -7.58 8.99
CA ASP A 71 -3.06 -6.18 9.19
C ASP A 71 -1.76 -6.07 9.97
N TYR A 72 -0.82 -5.28 9.44
CA TYR A 72 0.46 -5.02 10.08
C TYR A 72 0.50 -3.64 10.74
N ASP A 73 0.11 -2.60 9.99
CA ASP A 73 0.15 -1.21 10.44
C ASP A 73 -0.81 -0.36 9.60
N THR A 74 -1.18 0.81 10.11
CA THR A 74 -2.10 1.75 9.45
C THR A 74 -1.51 3.15 9.41
N TYR A 75 -1.81 3.89 8.33
CA TYR A 75 -1.28 5.22 8.09
C TYR A 75 -2.40 6.17 7.70
N SER A 76 -2.47 7.33 8.36
CA SER A 76 -3.40 8.41 8.04
C SER A 76 -2.67 9.70 7.65
N GLU A 77 -1.36 9.62 7.44
CA GLU A 77 -0.48 10.73 7.10
C GLU A 77 0.64 10.27 6.16
N VAL A 78 1.32 11.23 5.53
CA VAL A 78 2.50 10.98 4.70
C VAL A 78 3.55 10.27 5.53
N ASN A 79 4.03 9.13 5.05
CA ASN A 79 5.00 8.32 5.76
C ASN A 79 5.89 7.55 4.78
N ARG A 80 7.10 7.20 5.20
CA ARG A 80 7.99 6.29 4.48
C ARG A 80 8.83 5.52 5.49
N LYS A 81 8.69 4.19 5.54
CA LYS A 81 9.58 3.36 6.38
C LYS A 81 10.11 2.16 5.60
N LEU A 82 11.27 1.71 6.04
CA LEU A 82 11.91 0.48 5.56
C LEU A 82 11.11 -0.73 6.04
N ILE A 83 10.89 -1.70 5.16
CA ILE A 83 10.32 -2.99 5.56
C ILE A 83 11.44 -3.96 5.90
N GLU A 84 11.55 -4.30 7.17
CA GLU A 84 12.50 -5.30 7.67
C GLU A 84 11.95 -6.75 7.57
N GLY A 85 10.67 -6.89 7.24
CA GLY A 85 9.94 -8.16 7.15
C GLY A 85 10.08 -8.89 5.81
N GLY A 86 11.28 -9.38 5.51
CA GLY A 86 11.60 -10.15 4.28
C GLY A 86 11.56 -11.68 4.44
N GLY A 87 10.74 -12.21 5.35
CA GLY A 87 10.63 -13.65 5.60
C GLY A 87 10.38 -14.47 4.34
N ALA A 88 10.80 -15.74 4.32
CA ALA A 88 10.71 -16.60 3.15
C ALA A 88 9.27 -16.70 2.61
N GLY A 89 9.01 -16.03 1.49
CA GLY A 89 7.72 -16.08 0.78
C GLY A 89 6.59 -15.24 1.39
N VAL A 90 6.90 -14.37 2.37
CA VAL A 90 5.95 -13.36 2.85
C VAL A 90 5.60 -12.42 1.71
N ARG A 91 4.30 -12.20 1.50
CA ARG A 91 3.79 -11.23 0.51
C ARG A 91 3.21 -10.04 1.24
N TRP A 92 3.37 -8.87 0.65
CA TRP A 92 2.93 -7.60 1.19
C TRP A 92 1.96 -6.91 0.21
N ARG A 93 0.99 -6.17 0.74
CA ARG A 93 0.17 -5.22 -0.03
C ARG A 93 -0.17 -4.01 0.83
N MET A 94 -0.46 -2.89 0.19
CA MET A 94 -1.05 -1.73 0.86
C MET A 94 -2.37 -1.40 0.23
N GLY A 95 -3.32 -0.88 0.99
CA GLY A 95 -4.60 -0.46 0.44
C GLY A 95 -5.45 0.34 1.39
N VAL A 96 -6.59 0.78 0.87
CA VAL A 96 -7.65 1.43 1.63
C VAL A 96 -8.79 0.43 1.72
N GLU A 97 -9.19 0.07 2.93
CA GLU A 97 -10.27 -0.89 3.14
C GLU A 97 -11.64 -0.26 2.92
N GLN A 98 -12.68 -1.09 3.02
CA GLN A 98 -14.05 -0.60 2.99
C GLN A 98 -14.30 0.32 4.20
N GLY A 99 -14.68 1.57 3.94
CA GLY A 99 -15.00 2.54 4.99
C GLY A 99 -13.83 3.43 5.41
N ASP A 100 -12.61 3.12 4.95
CA ASP A 100 -11.40 3.88 5.27
C ASP A 100 -11.15 5.08 4.34
N TYR A 101 -12.02 5.31 3.36
CA TYR A 101 -12.00 6.50 2.52
C TYR A 101 -13.09 7.48 2.94
N THR A 102 -12.70 8.69 3.33
CA THR A 102 -13.62 9.81 3.52
C THR A 102 -13.51 10.82 2.39
N SER A 103 -12.31 11.32 2.11
CA SER A 103 -12.08 12.34 1.08
C SER A 103 -10.61 12.49 0.71
N GLY A 104 -10.37 13.19 -0.41
CA GLY A 104 -9.03 13.53 -0.89
C GLY A 104 -8.47 12.52 -1.87
N GLU A 105 -7.20 12.73 -2.22
CA GLU A 105 -6.42 11.88 -3.10
C GLU A 105 -5.10 11.52 -2.40
N VAL A 106 -4.77 10.24 -2.39
CA VAL A 106 -3.53 9.73 -1.80
C VAL A 106 -2.93 8.65 -2.69
N THR A 107 -1.61 8.68 -2.84
CA THR A 107 -0.84 7.64 -3.54
C THR A 107 0.03 6.92 -2.52
N PHE A 108 -0.04 5.60 -2.48
CA PHE A 108 0.71 4.79 -1.53
C PHE A 108 1.21 3.50 -2.18
N GLY A 109 2.20 2.86 -1.56
CA GLY A 109 2.70 1.57 -2.02
C GLY A 109 4.17 1.38 -1.67
N PHE A 110 4.91 0.71 -2.54
CA PHE A 110 6.27 0.23 -2.31
C PHE A 110 7.25 0.83 -3.32
N ASP A 111 8.46 1.15 -2.86
CA ASP A 111 9.60 1.54 -3.69
C ASP A 111 10.91 0.89 -3.24
N TRP A 112 11.83 0.64 -4.19
CA TRP A 112 13.08 -0.07 -3.93
C TRP A 112 14.23 0.28 -4.91
#